data_AF-A0A5K0XIN5-F1
#
_entry.id   AF-A0A5K0XIN5-F1
#
_cell.length_a   1.000
_cell.length_b   1.000
_cell.length_c   1.000
_cell.angle_alpha   90.00
_cell.angle_beta   90.00
_cell.angle_gamma   90.00
#
_symmetry.space_group_name_H-M   'P 1'
#
loop_
_entity.id
_entity.type
_entity.pdbx_description
1 polymer ?
#
loop_
_entity_poly.entity_id
_entity_poly.type
_entity_poly.pdbx_seq_one_letter_code
_entity_poly.pdbx_strand_id
1 'polypeptide(L)'
;YSLGSGFHVIAAHTDSPCLKLKPVSALSKAGYDMVNVQTYGGGLWHTWFDRDLSVAGRAILRADDGSFVHKLVKVKRPILRVPTLAIHLDR
;
A
#
# COMPACT_ATOMS: atom_id res chain seq x y z
N TYR A 1 -10.45 38.95 -13.29
CA TYR A 1 -11.37 37.83 -13.56
C TYR A 1 -12.78 38.33 -13.29
N SER A 2 -13.72 38.22 -14.23
CA SER A 2 -15.12 38.60 -14.03
C SER A 2 -15.91 37.42 -13.44
N LEU A 3 -16.81 37.70 -12.50
CA LEU A 3 -17.83 36.73 -12.09
C LEU A 3 -18.59 36.24 -13.33
N GLY A 4 -18.71 34.91 -13.49
CA GLY A 4 -19.40 34.28 -14.62
C GLY A 4 -18.53 33.83 -15.80
N SER A 5 -17.21 34.06 -15.79
CA SER A 5 -16.31 33.47 -16.79
C SER A 5 -16.16 31.95 -16.60
N GLY A 6 -16.00 31.21 -17.70
CA GLY A 6 -15.83 29.75 -17.71
C GLY A 6 -14.49 29.28 -17.14
N PHE A 7 -14.36 27.96 -16.97
CA PHE A 7 -13.13 27.31 -16.48
C PHE A 7 -12.54 26.38 -17.55
N HIS A 8 -11.21 26.33 -17.62
CA HIS A 8 -10.49 25.24 -18.28
C HIS A 8 -10.01 24.27 -17.21
N VAL A 9 -10.50 23.03 -17.25
CA VAL A 9 -10.24 22.02 -16.22
C VAL A 9 -9.54 20.82 -16.83
N ILE A 10 -8.48 20.36 -16.16
CA ILE A 10 -7.79 19.10 -16.46
C ILE A 10 -8.03 18.14 -15.30
N ALA A 11 -8.39 16.90 -15.63
CA ALA A 11 -8.64 15.84 -14.65
C ALA A 11 -7.68 14.66 -14.85
N ALA A 12 -7.32 14.02 -13.74
CA ALA A 12 -6.51 12.81 -13.69
C ALA A 12 -6.95 11.96 -12.48
N HIS A 13 -6.29 10.82 -12.26
CA HIS A 13 -6.48 9.98 -11.08
C HIS A 13 -5.18 9.86 -10.27
N THR A 14 -5.29 9.65 -8.96
CA THR A 14 -4.15 9.68 -8.02
C THR A 14 -3.74 8.31 -7.51
N ASP A 15 -4.44 7.26 -7.94
CA ASP A 15 -4.23 5.90 -7.48
C ASP A 15 -3.42 5.09 -8.51
N SER A 16 -2.88 3.97 -8.05
CA SER A 16 -2.14 3.04 -8.90
C SER A 16 -2.33 1.62 -8.35
N PRO A 17 -2.33 0.59 -9.19
CA PRO A 17 -2.43 -0.78 -8.72
C PRO A 17 -1.33 -1.13 -7.71
N CYS A 18 -1.71 -1.73 -6.58
CA CYS A 18 -0.78 -2.04 -5.50
C CYS A 18 -1.26 -3.18 -4.59
N LEU A 19 -0.37 -3.63 -3.71
CA LEU A 19 -0.70 -4.47 -2.56
C LEU A 19 -1.06 -3.57 -1.37
N LYS A 20 -2.27 -3.72 -0.82
CA LYS A 20 -2.71 -3.03 0.40
C LYS A 20 -2.74 -3.99 1.58
N LEU A 21 -2.46 -3.49 2.78
CA LEU A 21 -2.63 -4.28 4.00
C LEU A 21 -4.10 -4.69 4.16
N LYS A 22 -4.36 -5.96 4.50
CA LYS A 22 -5.69 -6.37 4.99
C LYS A 22 -5.95 -5.76 6.37
N PRO A 23 -7.22 -5.54 6.77
CA PRO A 23 -7.55 -5.07 8.11
C PRO A 23 -6.96 -5.96 9.22
N VAL A 24 -7.04 -7.28 9.04
CA VAL A 24 -6.31 -8.27 9.83
C VAL A 24 -5.10 -8.72 9.02
N SER A 25 -3.96 -8.07 9.28
CA SER A 25 -2.74 -8.26 8.48
C SER A 25 -1.72 -9.20 9.12
N ALA A 26 -1.71 -9.36 10.44
CA ALA A 26 -0.74 -10.22 11.12
C ALA A 26 -0.95 -11.71 10.75
N LEU A 27 0.14 -12.39 10.41
CA LEU A 27 0.19 -13.83 10.15
C LEU A 27 1.58 -14.34 10.55
N SER A 28 1.65 -15.54 11.13
CA SER A 28 2.93 -16.22 11.33
C SER A 28 2.82 -17.64 10.78
N LYS A 29 3.80 -18.07 9.98
CA LYS A 29 3.83 -19.42 9.41
C LYS A 29 5.26 -19.78 9.03
N ALA A 30 5.62 -21.05 9.28
CA ALA A 30 6.94 -21.62 8.99
C ALA A 30 8.12 -20.80 9.57
N GLY A 31 7.92 -20.18 10.74
CA GLY A 31 8.95 -19.37 11.42
C GLY A 31 9.11 -17.94 10.89
N TYR A 32 8.25 -17.51 9.97
CA TYR A 32 8.25 -16.14 9.44
C TYR A 32 7.04 -15.35 9.92
N ASP A 33 7.29 -14.13 10.39
CA ASP A 33 6.25 -13.12 10.55
C ASP A 33 5.93 -12.50 9.19
N MET A 34 4.65 -12.56 8.84
CA MET A 34 4.13 -12.17 7.54
C MET A 34 3.02 -11.14 7.69
N VAL A 35 2.80 -10.44 6.58
CA VAL A 35 1.80 -9.38 6.48
C VAL A 35 0.86 -9.70 5.33
N ASN A 36 -0.39 -10.01 5.68
CA ASN A 36 -1.44 -10.30 4.71
C ASN A 36 -1.85 -9.04 3.95
N VAL A 37 -1.93 -9.19 2.62
CA VAL A 37 -2.27 -8.11 1.69
C VAL A 37 -3.48 -8.46 0.82
N GLN A 38 -4.12 -7.43 0.28
CA GLN A 38 -5.14 -7.50 -0.76
C GLN A 38 -4.65 -6.76 -2.00
N THR A 39 -5.03 -7.25 -3.18
CA THR A 39 -4.78 -6.56 -4.45
C THR A 39 -5.68 -5.35 -4.59
N TYR A 40 -5.15 -4.27 -5.14
CA TYR A 40 -5.90 -3.08 -5.50
C TYR A 40 -5.64 -2.77 -6.97
N GLY A 41 -6.69 -2.68 -7.79
CA GLY A 41 -6.58 -2.52 -9.24
C GLY A 41 -6.13 -3.79 -9.98
N GLY A 42 -5.82 -3.65 -11.28
CA GLY A 42 -5.36 -4.73 -12.17
C GLY A 42 -3.84 -4.76 -12.32
N GLY A 43 -3.10 -4.94 -11.24
CA GLY A 43 -1.64 -4.94 -11.26
C GLY A 43 -1.04 -6.18 -11.93
N LEU A 44 0.15 -6.02 -12.52
CA LEU A 44 0.98 -7.13 -13.01
C LEU A 44 1.67 -7.81 -11.81
N TRP A 45 0.96 -8.68 -11.10
CA TRP A 45 1.37 -9.16 -9.77
C TRP A 45 2.71 -9.89 -9.74
N HIS A 46 3.08 -10.58 -10.82
CA HIS A 46 4.39 -11.24 -10.91
C HIS A 46 5.57 -10.25 -10.75
N THR A 47 5.39 -8.97 -11.10
CA THR A 47 6.44 -7.94 -10.98
C THR A 47 6.73 -7.50 -9.55
N TRP A 48 5.86 -7.85 -8.60
CA TRP A 48 5.99 -7.56 -7.17
C TRP A 48 6.85 -8.59 -6.44
N PHE A 49 7.05 -9.76 -7.04
CA PHE A 49 7.95 -10.76 -6.50
C PHE A 49 9.38 -10.26 -6.55
N ASP A 50 10.16 -10.65 -5.55
CA ASP A 50 11.58 -10.36 -5.42
C ASP A 50 11.96 -8.87 -5.46
N ARG A 51 11.05 -8.02 -5.01
CA ARG A 51 11.30 -6.59 -4.78
C ARG A 51 11.55 -6.30 -3.31
N ASP A 52 12.44 -5.35 -3.08
CA ASP A 52 12.64 -4.73 -1.77
C ASP A 52 11.48 -3.76 -1.52
N LEU A 53 10.49 -4.20 -0.75
CA LEU A 53 9.25 -3.46 -0.52
C LEU A 53 9.28 -2.72 0.81
N SER A 54 8.53 -1.63 0.85
CA SER A 54 8.24 -0.86 2.07
C SER A 54 6.74 -0.55 2.16
N VAL A 55 6.32 0.05 3.26
CA VAL A 55 4.94 0.46 3.51
C VAL A 55 4.83 1.98 3.59
N ALA A 56 3.77 2.51 2.99
CA ALA A 56 3.34 3.89 3.14
C ALA A 56 1.80 3.94 3.21
N GLY A 57 1.27 4.93 3.90
CA GLY A 57 -0.18 5.08 4.03
C GLY A 57 -0.58 6.11 5.07
N ARG A 58 -1.80 5.95 5.58
CA ARG A 58 -2.42 6.85 6.55
C ARG A 58 -2.83 6.06 7.79
N ALA A 59 -2.42 6.53 8.96
CA ALA A 59 -2.87 6.03 10.26
C ALA A 59 -3.90 7.01 10.85
N ILE A 60 -4.96 6.47 11.43
CA ILE A 60 -5.93 7.25 12.23
C ILE A 60 -5.53 7.08 13.69
N LEU A 61 -5.36 8.20 14.39
CA LEU A 61 -4.92 8.27 15.77
C LEU A 61 -6.00 8.97 16.59
N ARG A 62 -6.20 8.51 17.82
CA ARG A 62 -7.02 9.22 18.80
C ARG A 62 -6.16 10.26 19.51
N ALA A 63 -6.59 11.52 19.51
CA ALA A 63 -5.95 12.61 20.23
C ALA A 63 -6.36 12.61 21.71
N ASP A 64 -5.65 13.40 22.52
CA ASP A 64 -5.87 13.47 23.97
C ASP A 64 -7.25 14.02 24.34
N ASP A 65 -7.82 14.86 23.48
CA ASP A 65 -9.18 15.40 23.60
C ASP A 65 -10.28 14.43 23.12
N GLY A 66 -9.92 13.21 22.74
CA GLY A 66 -10.83 12.20 22.22
C GLY A 66 -11.18 12.33 20.73
N SER A 67 -10.72 13.37 20.04
CA SER A 67 -10.91 13.53 18.60
C SER A 67 -10.04 12.54 17.80
N PHE A 68 -10.33 12.39 16.51
CA PHE A 68 -9.52 11.58 15.59
C PHE A 68 -8.72 12.49 14.65
N VAL A 69 -7.41 12.23 14.57
CA VAL A 69 -6.51 12.87 13.61
C VAL A 69 -5.90 11.82 12.70
N HIS A 70 -5.50 12.21 11.49
CA HIS A 70 -4.78 11.31 10.60
C HIS A 70 -3.33 11.75 10.42
N LYS A 71 -2.41 10.79 10.33
CA LYS A 71 -1.00 11.03 10.01
C LYS A 71 -0.59 10.17 8.83
N LEU A 72 0.22 10.75 7.95
CA LEU A 72 0.88 10.01 6.89
C LEU A 72 2.11 9.31 7.44
N VAL A 73 2.31 8.07 7.00
CA VAL A 73 3.43 7.22 7.41
C VAL A 73 4.15 6.73 6.16
N LYS A 74 5.47 6.73 6.19
CA LYS A 74 6.33 6.10 5.19
C LYS A 74 7.58 5.56 5.86
N VAL A 75 7.80 4.25 5.78
CA VAL A 75 9.06 3.65 6.22
C VAL A 75 10.09 3.82 5.10
N LYS A 76 11.18 4.56 5.35
CA LYS A 76 12.17 4.92 4.31
C LYS A 76 13.27 3.86 4.10
N ARG A 77 12.98 2.60 4.40
CA ARG A 77 13.86 1.45 4.19
C ARG A 77 13.03 0.23 3.83
N PRO A 78 13.59 -0.76 3.10
CA PRO A 78 12.87 -1.97 2.80
C PRO A 78 12.66 -2.81 4.07
N ILE A 79 11.43 -3.31 4.23
CA ILE A 79 11.00 -4.11 5.39
C ILE A 79 10.11 -5.31 5.00
N LEU A 80 9.77 -5.43 3.71
CA LEU A 80 8.85 -6.45 3.20
C LEU A 80 9.44 -7.07 1.93
N ARG A 81 9.09 -8.33 1.67
CA ARG A 81 9.50 -9.10 0.50
C ARG A 81 8.39 -10.09 0.14
N VAL A 82 8.15 -10.29 -1.14
CA VAL A 82 7.36 -11.42 -1.66
C VAL A 82 8.34 -12.32 -2.43
N PRO A 83 8.90 -13.37 -1.80
CA PRO A 83 9.92 -14.19 -2.45
C PRO A 83 9.31 -15.12 -3.49
N THR A 84 10.00 -15.35 -4.61
CA THR A 84 9.63 -16.44 -5.52
C THR A 84 9.97 -17.80 -4.92
N LEU A 85 9.22 -18.83 -5.30
CA LEU A 85 9.65 -20.20 -5.09
C LEU A 85 10.88 -20.50 -5.95
N ALA A 86 11.84 -21.25 -5.41
CA ALA A 86 13.01 -21.67 -6.19
C ALA A 86 12.57 -22.54 -7.38
N ILE A 87 13.10 -22.25 -8.57
CA ILE A 87 12.72 -22.94 -9.83
C ILE A 87 12.85 -24.47 -9.79
N HIS A 88 13.77 -25.00 -8.98
CA HIS A 88 13.94 -26.44 -8.80
C HIS A 88 12.70 -27.13 -8.19
N LEU A 89 11.85 -26.37 -7.50
CA LEU A 89 10.64 -26.81 -6.81
C LEU A 89 9.34 -26.39 -7.56
N ASP A 90 9.46 -25.74 -8.72
CA ASP A 90 8.35 -25.19 -9.51
C ASP A 90 8.52 -25.63 -10.98
N ARG A 91 7.99 -26.82 -11.31
CA ARG A 91 8.12 -27.46 -12.63
C ARG A 91 6.77 -27.64 -13.31
#